data_AF-A0A6H3FBJ9-F1
#
_entry.id   AF-A0A6H3FBJ9-F1
#
_cell.length_a   1.000
_cell.length_b   1.000
_cell.length_c   1.000
_cell.angle_alpha   90.00
_cell.angle_beta   90.00
_cell.angle_gamma   90.00
#
_symmetry.space_group_name_H-M   'P 1'
#
loop_
_entity.id
_entity.type
_entity.pdbx_description
1 polymer ?
#
loop_
_entity_poly.entity_id
_entity_poly.type
_entity_poly.pdbx_seq_one_letter_code
_entity_poly.pdbx_strand_id
1 'polypeptide(L)'
;MDGRVRIRHPALLHDHVAHTAKTGMEAVPGVHAVECNTLSGSLLIHYDSSALPRERLFALGEAWARYLDAVLAGKPATPPQA
;
A
#
# COMPACT_ATOMS: atom_id res chain seq x y z
N MET A 1 16.82 4.68 -9.53
CA MET A 1 15.96 4.99 -10.70
C MET A 1 14.54 4.95 -10.17
N ASP A 2 13.76 6.01 -10.35
CA ASP A 2 12.48 6.12 -9.63
C ASP A 2 11.38 5.32 -10.33
N GLY A 3 10.72 4.45 -9.56
CA GLY A 3 9.57 3.68 -9.95
C GLY A 3 8.27 4.26 -9.41
N ARG A 4 7.15 3.91 -10.06
CA ARG A 4 5.80 4.27 -9.60
C ARG A 4 4.89 3.06 -9.71
N VAL A 5 4.09 2.80 -8.68
CA VAL A 5 3.07 1.76 -8.72
C VAL A 5 1.76 2.29 -8.14
N ARG A 6 0.64 1.89 -8.74
CA ARG A 6 -0.69 2.22 -8.23
C ARG A 6 -1.39 0.95 -7.75
N ILE A 7 -1.85 0.98 -6.51
CA ILE A 7 -2.71 -0.05 -5.92
C ILE A 7 -4.14 0.46 -5.98
N ARG A 8 -5.06 -0.39 -6.44
CA ARG A 8 -6.50 -0.12 -6.43
C ARG A 8 -7.17 -1.18 -5.59
N HIS A 9 -8.00 -0.77 -4.63
CA HIS A 9 -8.71 -1.69 -3.76
C HIS A 9 -9.95 -1.05 -3.15
N PRO A 10 -11.12 -1.73 -3.12
CA PRO A 10 -12.35 -1.17 -2.56
C PRO A 10 -12.22 -0.73 -1.10
N ALA A 11 -11.44 -1.44 -0.29
CA ALA A 11 -11.18 -1.05 1.11
C ALA A 11 -10.57 0.36 1.25
N LEU A 12 -9.86 0.84 0.22
CA LEU A 12 -9.27 2.18 0.21
C LEU A 12 -10.29 3.30 -0.03
N LEU A 13 -11.57 2.97 -0.28
CA LEU A 13 -12.67 3.93 -0.26
C LEU A 13 -12.94 4.46 1.16
N HIS A 14 -12.47 3.74 2.19
CA HIS A 14 -12.63 4.13 3.57
C HIS A 14 -11.40 4.92 4.06
N ASP A 15 -11.61 6.16 4.48
CA ASP A 15 -10.54 7.09 4.85
C ASP A 15 -9.57 6.53 5.90
N HIS A 16 -10.07 5.86 6.93
CA HIS A 16 -9.22 5.28 7.98
C HIS A 16 -8.31 4.15 7.46
N VAL A 17 -8.83 3.33 6.52
CA VAL A 17 -8.07 2.25 5.89
C VAL A 17 -7.02 2.84 4.96
N ALA A 18 -7.40 3.82 4.15
CA ALA A 18 -6.47 4.51 3.26
C ALA A 18 -5.36 5.23 4.02
N HIS A 19 -5.67 5.86 5.15
CA HIS A 19 -4.67 6.48 6.02
C HIS A 19 -3.70 5.43 6.59
N THR A 20 -4.22 4.33 7.14
CA THR A 20 -3.39 3.23 7.66
C THR A 20 -2.46 2.66 6.58
N ALA A 21 -3.00 2.42 5.39
CA ALA A 21 -2.23 1.90 4.27
C ALA A 21 -1.20 2.90 3.75
N LYS A 22 -1.54 4.19 3.72
CA LYS A 22 -0.59 5.26 3.40
C LYS A 22 0.59 5.25 4.38
N THR A 23 0.31 5.35 5.69
CA THR A 23 1.35 5.40 6.73
C THR A 23 2.23 4.15 6.70
N GLY A 24 1.64 2.97 6.54
CA GLY A 24 2.40 1.73 6.46
C GLY A 24 3.29 1.64 5.21
N MET A 25 2.83 2.14 4.07
CA MET A 25 3.65 2.19 2.85
C MET A 25 4.75 3.26 2.91
N GLU A 26 4.48 4.42 3.53
CA GLU A 26 5.49 5.48 3.73
C GLU A 26 6.62 5.03 4.66
N ALA A 27 6.36 4.08 5.56
CA ALA A 27 7.37 3.50 6.44
C ALA A 27 8.32 2.51 5.73
N VAL A 28 8.05 2.13 4.47
CA VAL A 28 8.84 1.14 3.75
C VAL A 28 10.16 1.73 3.26
N PRO A 29 11.32 1.15 3.62
CA PRO A 29 12.60 1.58 3.07
C PRO A 29 12.62 1.54 1.54
N GLY A 30 12.98 2.68 0.93
CA GLY A 30 12.96 2.86 -0.52
C GLY A 30 11.67 3.45 -1.08
N VAL A 31 10.61 3.62 -0.27
CA VAL A 31 9.45 4.45 -0.64
C VAL A 31 9.75 5.92 -0.33
N HIS A 32 9.43 6.80 -1.27
CA HIS A 32 9.67 8.24 -1.17
C HIS A 32 8.40 9.05 -0.88
N ALA A 33 7.28 8.62 -1.46
CA ALA A 33 6.00 9.30 -1.28
C ALA A 33 4.85 8.35 -1.55
N VAL A 34 3.74 8.56 -0.84
CA VAL A 34 2.49 7.85 -1.06
C VAL A 34 1.34 8.86 -1.13
N GLU A 35 0.60 8.83 -2.23
CA GLU A 35 -0.62 9.61 -2.42
C GLU A 35 -1.84 8.70 -2.29
N CYS A 36 -2.87 9.16 -1.58
CA CYS A 36 -4.13 8.44 -1.42
C CYS A 36 -5.27 9.16 -2.12
N ASN A 37 -6.12 8.39 -2.80
CA ASN A 37 -7.36 8.87 -3.39
C ASN A 37 -8.50 7.95 -2.95
N THR A 38 -9.22 8.37 -1.91
CA THR A 38 -10.33 7.60 -1.32
C THR A 38 -11.60 7.68 -2.16
N LEU A 39 -11.75 8.69 -3.01
CA LEU A 39 -12.84 8.75 -4.01
C LEU A 39 -12.80 7.59 -5.01
N SER A 40 -11.60 7.17 -5.42
CA SER A 40 -11.40 6.07 -6.38
C SER A 40 -10.89 4.77 -5.75
N GLY A 41 -10.61 4.79 -4.44
CA GLY A 41 -10.04 3.65 -3.72
C GLY A 41 -8.64 3.27 -4.23
N SER A 42 -7.71 4.23 -4.28
CA SER A 42 -6.36 3.98 -4.78
C SER A 42 -5.24 4.64 -3.97
N LEU A 43 -4.06 4.00 -4.01
CA LEU A 43 -2.78 4.53 -3.51
C LEU A 43 -1.78 4.59 -4.67
N LEU A 44 -1.09 5.72 -4.82
CA LEU A 44 0.05 5.86 -5.73
C LEU A 44 1.33 5.92 -4.90
N ILE A 45 2.26 5.01 -5.18
CA ILE A 45 3.52 4.86 -4.44
C ILE A 45 4.67 5.23 -5.36
N HIS A 46 5.52 6.15 -4.89
CA HIS A 46 6.78 6.53 -5.52
C HIS A 46 7.92 5.87 -4.75
N TYR A 47 8.82 5.18 -5.44
CA TYR A 47 9.89 4.41 -4.79
C TYR A 47 11.19 4.42 -5.60
N ASP A 48 12.32 4.21 -4.94
CA ASP A 48 13.58 3.92 -5.63
C ASP A 48 13.66 2.42 -5.95
N SER A 49 13.67 2.10 -7.25
CA SER A 49 13.77 0.72 -7.72
C SER A 49 15.11 0.05 -7.42
N SER A 50 16.14 0.82 -7.06
CA SER A 50 17.43 0.27 -6.63
C SER A 50 17.40 -0.21 -5.18
N ALA A 51 16.66 0.50 -4.31
CA ALA A 51 16.44 0.13 -2.91
C ALA A 51 15.28 -0.87 -2.71
N LEU A 52 14.25 -0.80 -3.57
CA LEU A 52 13.08 -1.67 -3.52
C LEU A 52 12.98 -2.47 -4.83
N PRO A 53 13.65 -3.65 -4.90
CA PRO A 53 13.64 -4.48 -6.09
C PRO A 53 12.24 -5.06 -6.35
N ARG A 54 11.98 -5.39 -7.61
CA ARG A 54 10.67 -5.83 -8.10
C ARG A 54 10.06 -6.98 -7.30
N GLU A 55 10.85 -7.96 -6.90
CA GLU A 55 10.40 -9.11 -6.09
C GLU A 55 9.88 -8.66 -4.72
N ARG A 56 10.59 -7.75 -4.04
CA ARG A 56 10.17 -7.20 -2.76
C ARG A 56 8.91 -6.33 -2.91
N LEU A 57 8.82 -5.57 -4.01
CA LEU A 57 7.62 -4.81 -4.34
C LEU A 57 6.38 -5.72 -4.48
N PHE A 58 6.52 -6.87 -5.15
CA PHE A 58 5.43 -7.83 -5.28
C PHE A 58 5.05 -8.47 -3.96
N ALA A 59 6.02 -8.91 -3.15
CA ALA A 59 5.76 -9.49 -1.85
C ALA A 59 5.04 -8.50 -0.92
N LEU A 60 5.48 -7.24 -0.92
CA LEU A 60 4.82 -6.15 -0.19
C LEU A 60 3.40 -5.93 -0.71
N GLY A 61 3.21 -5.84 -2.03
CA GLY A 61 1.91 -5.67 -2.65
C GLY A 61 0.93 -6.80 -2.30
N GLU A 62 1.39 -8.04 -2.29
CA GLU A 62 0.59 -9.20 -1.92
C GLU A 62 0.20 -9.19 -0.43
N ALA A 63 1.14 -8.86 0.47
CA ALA A 63 0.86 -8.74 1.89
C ALA A 63 -0.20 -7.66 2.17
N TRP A 64 -0.09 -6.52 1.49
CA TRP A 64 -1.07 -5.44 1.61
C TRP A 64 -2.41 -5.78 0.99
N ALA A 65 -2.45 -6.49 -0.14
CA ALA A 65 -3.70 -6.98 -0.72
C ALA A 65 -4.45 -7.89 0.28
N ARG A 66 -3.75 -8.85 0.89
CA ARG A 66 -4.35 -9.75 1.91
C ARG A 66 -4.88 -8.98 3.12
N TYR A 67 -4.16 -7.97 3.59
CA TYR A 67 -4.63 -7.09 4.66
C TYR A 67 -5.91 -6.34 4.25
N LEU A 68 -5.91 -5.71 3.07
CA LEU A 68 -7.04 -4.94 2.58
C LEU A 68 -8.28 -5.81 2.31
N ASP A 69 -8.10 -7.04 1.82
CA ASP A 69 -9.17 -8.04 1.68
C ASP A 69 -9.78 -8.41 3.03
N ALA A 70 -8.94 -8.63 4.05
CA ALA A 70 -9.40 -8.97 5.40
C ALA A 70 -10.17 -7.80 6.04
N VAL A 71 -9.67 -6.57 5.89
CA VAL A 71 -10.35 -5.35 6.35
C VAL A 71 -11.70 -5.19 5.65
N LEU A 72 -11.76 -5.37 4.33
CA LEU A 72 -13.01 -5.29 3.56
C LEU A 72 -14.03 -6.34 4.02
N ALA A 73 -13.55 -7.53 4.38
CA ALA A 73 -14.38 -8.61 4.93
C ALA A 73 -14.77 -8.41 6.41
N GLY A 74 -14.38 -7.30 7.04
CA GLY A 74 -14.64 -7.02 8.45
C GLY A 74 -13.88 -7.94 9.41
N LYS A 75 -12.79 -8.57 8.95
CA LYS A 75 -11.98 -9.47 9.77
C LYS A 75 -10.88 -8.68 10.49
N PRO A 76 -10.50 -9.10 11.71
CA PRO A 76 -9.31 -8.58 12.36
C PRO A 76 -8.08 -8.81 11.46
N ALA A 77 -7.36 -7.74 11.15
CA ALA A 77 -6.18 -7.78 10.31
C ALA A 77 -5.13 -6.81 10.86
N THR A 78 -3.87 -7.21 10.81
CA THR A 78 -2.75 -6.35 11.17
C THR A 78 -2.09 -5.85 9.89
N PRO A 79 -1.82 -4.54 9.76
CA PRO A 79 -1.11 -4.03 8.59
C PRO A 79 0.27 -4.70 8.48
N PRO A 80 0.72 -5.06 7.27
CA PRO A 80 2.05 -5.62 7.06
C PRO A 80 3.12 -4.68 7.62
N GLN A 81 4.13 -5.25 8.27
CA GLN A 81 5.34 -4.51 8.64
C GLN A 81 6.29 -4.49 7.44
N ALA A 82 6.96 -3.35 7.24
CA ALA A 82 7.85 -3.11 6.11
C ALA A 82 9.24 -3.77 6.25
#